data_AF-A0A6A3U6I0-F1
#
_entry.id   AF-A0A6A3U6I0-F1
#
_cell.length_a   1.000
_cell.length_b   1.000
_cell.length_c   1.000
_cell.angle_alpha   90.00
_cell.angle_beta   90.00
_cell.angle_gamma   90.00
#
_symmetry.space_group_name_H-M   'P 1'
#
loop_
_entity.id
_entity.type
_entity.pdbx_description
1 polymer ?
#
loop_
_entity_poly.entity_id
_entity_poly.type
_entity_poly.pdbx_seq_one_letter_code
_entity_poly.pdbx_strand_id
1 'polypeptide(L)'
;MTDQITTMEGAIRAAEQTLEHLFNPSLDQDKRIPIDLLHEAKGLAFLTVVKAGFIWTGKVGTGVVISKLPDGRWSAPSAIGTAGMGFGAEMGAQLIEFMVILNSDLAVKSFMQKGQLSAGANLEFAAGPYGRAAGANANFSASGVAPNYTYSHSKGLFGGVGLQGSGIMARSDINKKFYGRDISPTEILTGAVDQPAAASQLYDALQRVVSIPPSGNVQNLRQKLMSPFADRMPAAAVGPDVQVVYDRVLRLIESISGPAGVDEFKSSCKDYGQNRCTDEQFVGYLENKFTAEQTLELVPEVTKLLQDANKRKCIWDYYLKVKAEHGSQPRATGNSSPSLF
;
A
#
# COMPACT_ATOMS: atom_id res chain seq x y z
N MET A 1 -9.41 26.15 4.83
CA MET A 1 -9.32 24.84 4.13
C MET A 1 -8.37 24.90 2.95
N THR A 2 -8.36 25.99 2.17
CA THR A 2 -7.52 26.15 0.95
C THR A 2 -6.01 26.03 1.20
N ASP A 3 -5.49 26.62 2.28
CA ASP A 3 -4.03 26.64 2.56
C ASP A 3 -3.42 25.26 2.85
N GLN A 4 -4.21 24.33 3.39
CA GLN A 4 -3.74 22.97 3.73
C GLN A 4 -3.41 22.13 2.49
N ILE A 5 -4.00 22.47 1.34
CA ILE A 5 -3.87 21.69 0.10
C ILE A 5 -2.85 22.34 -0.85
N THR A 6 -2.50 23.62 -0.65
CA THR A 6 -1.70 24.39 -1.61
C THR A 6 -0.28 24.72 -1.15
N THR A 7 0.04 24.54 0.14
CA THR A 7 1.32 24.96 0.74
C THR A 7 2.00 23.85 1.53
N MET A 8 3.33 23.96 1.71
CA MET A 8 4.10 23.03 2.53
C MET A 8 3.68 23.14 4.01
N GLU A 9 3.56 24.35 4.53
CA GLU A 9 3.18 24.64 5.91
C GLU A 9 1.79 24.11 6.21
N GLY A 10 0.85 24.28 5.28
CA GLY A 10 -0.48 23.69 5.36
C GLY A 10 -0.46 22.17 5.39
N ALA A 11 0.37 21.54 4.55
CA ALA A 11 0.53 20.09 4.50
C ALA A 11 1.20 19.52 5.77
N ILE A 12 2.19 20.22 6.34
CA ILE A 12 2.81 19.88 7.63
C ILE A 12 1.78 19.94 8.76
N ARG A 13 1.00 21.03 8.83
CA ARG A 13 -0.07 21.16 9.84
C ARG A 13 -1.12 20.06 9.70
N ALA A 14 -1.48 19.71 8.47
CA ALA A 14 -2.42 18.61 8.22
C ALA A 14 -1.84 17.25 8.63
N ALA A 15 -0.54 17.02 8.45
CA ALA A 15 0.14 15.81 8.91
C ALA A 15 0.12 15.68 10.45
N GLU A 16 0.38 16.78 11.16
CA GLU A 16 0.27 16.84 12.62
C GLU A 16 -1.15 16.48 13.08
N GLN A 17 -2.17 17.13 12.51
CA GLN A 17 -3.58 16.85 12.83
C GLN A 17 -3.97 15.40 12.55
N THR A 18 -3.48 14.84 11.44
CA THR A 18 -3.70 13.45 11.08
C THR A 18 -3.12 12.51 12.14
N LEU A 19 -1.91 12.81 12.63
CA LEU A 19 -1.28 12.03 13.69
C LEU A 19 -2.12 12.10 14.98
N GLU A 20 -2.55 13.29 15.39
CA GLU A 20 -3.38 13.45 16.59
C GLU A 20 -4.73 12.74 16.47
N HIS A 21 -5.40 12.82 15.32
CA HIS A 21 -6.65 12.12 15.08
C HIS A 21 -6.49 10.59 15.13
N LEU A 22 -5.41 10.05 14.55
CA LEU A 22 -5.19 8.60 14.46
C LEU A 22 -4.62 7.97 15.75
N PHE A 23 -4.00 8.77 16.62
CA PHE A 23 -3.51 8.35 17.93
C PHE A 23 -4.38 8.85 19.09
N ASN A 24 -5.57 9.39 18.81
CA ASN A 24 -6.48 9.84 19.85
C ASN A 24 -6.84 8.68 20.82
N PRO A 25 -6.63 8.85 22.14
CA PRO A 25 -6.89 7.81 23.13
C PRO A 25 -8.37 7.41 23.24
N SER A 26 -9.30 8.19 22.68
CA SER A 26 -10.72 7.85 22.61
C SER A 26 -11.07 6.86 21.49
N LEU A 27 -10.12 6.50 20.61
CA LEU A 27 -10.36 5.50 19.57
C LEU A 27 -10.46 4.08 20.15
N ASP A 28 -11.32 3.26 19.56
CA ASP A 28 -11.38 1.82 19.83
C ASP A 28 -10.00 1.17 19.64
N GLN A 29 -9.65 0.21 20.50
CA GLN A 29 -8.36 -0.49 20.46
C GLN A 29 -8.07 -1.11 19.07
N ASP A 30 -9.12 -1.58 18.39
CA ASP A 30 -9.06 -2.16 17.04
C ASP A 30 -9.00 -1.13 15.92
N LYS A 31 -8.96 0.17 16.21
CA LYS A 31 -8.74 1.25 15.23
C LYS A 31 -7.41 1.96 15.43
N ARG A 32 -6.82 1.86 16.63
CA ARG A 32 -5.52 2.46 16.95
C ARG A 32 -4.40 1.87 16.11
N ILE A 33 -3.43 2.72 15.82
CA ILE A 33 -2.22 2.32 15.13
C ILE A 33 -1.30 1.66 16.17
N PRO A 34 -0.89 0.41 15.97
CA PRO A 34 0.01 -0.23 16.91
C PRO A 34 1.34 0.51 16.95
N ILE A 35 1.78 0.87 18.15
CA ILE A 35 2.96 1.72 18.33
C ILE A 35 4.23 1.10 17.75
N ASP A 36 4.31 -0.24 17.78
CA ASP A 36 5.40 -1.01 17.20
C ASP A 36 5.64 -0.69 15.72
N LEU A 37 4.59 -0.37 14.95
CA LEU A 37 4.73 -0.01 13.53
C LEU A 37 5.46 1.32 13.35
N LEU A 38 5.27 2.27 14.26
CA LEU A 38 5.97 3.55 14.20
C LEU A 38 7.43 3.43 14.63
N HIS A 39 7.72 2.58 15.61
CA HIS A 39 9.10 2.31 16.03
C HIS A 39 9.95 1.74 14.90
N GLU A 40 9.39 0.80 14.14
CA GLU A 40 10.04 0.16 12.99
C GLU A 40 9.97 0.96 11.69
N ALA A 41 9.22 2.07 11.67
CA ALA A 41 9.03 2.86 10.46
C ALA A 41 10.38 3.43 9.94
N LYS A 42 10.60 3.27 8.64
CA LYS A 42 11.68 3.91 7.88
C LYS A 42 11.25 5.26 7.30
N GLY A 43 9.94 5.49 7.18
CA GLY A 43 9.37 6.76 6.77
C GLY A 43 7.88 6.83 7.06
N LEU A 44 7.34 8.04 7.02
CA LEU A 44 5.91 8.32 7.18
C LEU A 44 5.47 9.25 6.05
N ALA A 45 4.38 8.91 5.38
CA ALA A 45 3.73 9.79 4.42
C ALA A 45 2.33 10.15 4.91
N PHE A 46 2.01 11.43 4.90
CA PHE A 46 0.71 11.97 5.27
C PHE A 46 0.06 12.57 4.03
N LEU A 47 -1.23 12.34 3.82
CA LEU A 47 -1.99 12.89 2.69
C LEU A 47 -3.38 13.32 3.13
N THR A 48 -3.75 14.56 2.81
CA THR A 48 -5.13 15.04 2.93
C THR A 48 -5.74 15.07 1.54
N VAL A 49 -6.82 14.30 1.35
CA VAL A 49 -7.45 14.06 0.06
C VAL A 49 -8.90 14.49 0.11
N VAL A 50 -9.29 15.35 -0.82
CA VAL A 50 -10.69 15.65 -1.10
C VAL A 50 -11.17 14.68 -2.18
N LYS A 51 -12.25 13.96 -1.88
CA LYS A 51 -12.92 13.05 -2.81
C LYS A 51 -14.36 13.50 -2.98
N ALA A 52 -14.80 13.66 -4.22
CA ALA A 52 -16.18 13.99 -4.54
C ALA A 52 -16.60 13.30 -5.83
N GLY A 53 -17.82 12.80 -5.89
CA GLY A 53 -18.30 12.10 -7.06
C GLY A 53 -19.78 11.79 -7.03
N PHE A 54 -20.32 11.57 -8.22
CA PHE A 54 -21.55 10.82 -8.43
C PHE A 54 -21.18 9.62 -9.32
N ILE A 55 -21.66 9.57 -10.57
CA ILE A 55 -21.24 8.57 -11.57
C ILE A 55 -19.74 8.66 -11.88
N TRP A 56 -19.21 9.88 -11.96
CA TRP A 56 -17.79 10.15 -12.07
C TRP A 56 -17.29 10.69 -10.75
N THR A 57 -16.13 10.19 -10.32
CA THR A 57 -15.50 10.59 -9.07
C THR A 57 -14.14 11.21 -9.36
N GLY A 58 -13.89 12.37 -8.76
CA GLY A 58 -12.58 13.00 -8.74
C GLY A 58 -11.99 12.95 -7.33
N LYS A 59 -10.67 12.80 -7.25
CA LYS A 59 -9.93 13.03 -6.00
C LYS A 59 -8.66 13.82 -6.24
N VAL A 60 -8.38 14.72 -5.32
CA VAL A 60 -7.15 15.52 -5.30
C VAL A 60 -6.71 15.70 -3.86
N GLY A 61 -5.41 15.65 -3.63
CA GLY A 61 -4.85 15.78 -2.30
C GLY A 61 -3.41 16.25 -2.30
N THR A 62 -2.97 16.68 -1.14
CA THR A 62 -1.59 17.12 -0.89
C THR A 62 -1.19 16.67 0.50
N GLY A 63 0.11 16.56 0.72
CA GLY A 63 0.65 16.15 1.99
C GLY A 63 2.17 16.18 1.97
N VAL A 64 2.77 15.49 2.94
CA VAL A 64 4.22 15.45 3.12
C VAL A 64 4.69 14.03 3.39
N VAL A 65 5.93 13.75 3.01
CA VAL A 65 6.66 12.55 3.40
C VAL A 65 7.92 12.93 4.16
N ILE A 66 8.21 12.19 5.21
CA ILE A 66 9.44 12.25 6.01
C ILE A 66 10.05 10.85 6.08
N SER A 67 11.37 10.79 6.19
CA SER A 67 12.16 9.55 6.31
C SER A 67 12.94 9.55 7.62
N LYS A 68 13.21 8.36 8.14
CA LYS A 68 14.09 8.18 9.29
C LYS A 68 15.53 8.12 8.79
N LEU A 69 16.38 9.01 9.28
CA LEU A 69 17.78 9.13 8.92
C LEU A 69 18.64 8.08 9.67
N PRO A 70 19.87 7.81 9.21
CA PRO A 70 20.78 6.87 9.88
C PRO A 70 21.08 7.22 11.34
N ASP A 71 21.02 8.50 11.70
CA ASP A 71 21.20 9.00 13.07
C ASP A 71 19.94 8.86 13.94
N GLY A 72 18.85 8.31 13.40
CA GLY A 72 17.58 8.12 14.08
C GLY A 72 16.64 9.32 14.07
N ARG A 73 17.10 10.50 13.59
CA ARG A 73 16.24 11.68 13.43
C ARG A 73 15.32 11.53 12.22
N TRP A 74 14.26 12.32 12.18
CA TRP A 74 13.43 12.46 10.98
C TRP A 74 14.05 13.48 10.02
N SER A 75 13.96 13.26 8.72
CA SER A 75 14.36 14.24 7.70
C SER A 75 13.40 15.43 7.64
N ALA A 76 13.79 16.46 6.88
CA ALA A 76 12.90 17.55 6.52
C ALA A 76 11.72 17.02 5.65
N PRO A 77 10.55 17.69 5.67
CA PRO A 77 9.37 17.21 4.93
C PRO A 77 9.47 17.47 3.42
N SER A 78 9.25 16.45 2.61
CA SER A 78 9.08 16.59 1.15
C SER A 78 7.60 16.61 0.78
N ALA A 79 7.17 17.60 0.01
CA ALA A 79 5.77 17.72 -0.41
C ALA A 79 5.41 16.65 -1.45
N ILE A 80 4.23 16.06 -1.27
CA ILE A 80 3.64 15.07 -2.16
C ILE A 80 2.20 15.48 -2.49
N GLY A 81 1.73 15.02 -3.65
CA GLY A 81 0.39 15.26 -4.14
C GLY A 81 -0.23 13.96 -4.63
N THR A 82 -1.55 13.91 -4.61
CA THR A 82 -2.29 12.82 -5.25
C THR A 82 -3.41 13.39 -6.11
N ALA A 83 -3.63 12.77 -7.26
CA ALA A 83 -4.76 13.04 -8.13
C ALA A 83 -5.29 11.72 -8.66
N GLY A 84 -6.60 11.63 -8.80
CA GLY A 84 -7.24 10.43 -9.32
C GLY A 84 -8.63 10.70 -9.83
N MET A 85 -9.08 9.78 -10.67
CA MET A 85 -10.43 9.77 -11.21
C MET A 85 -10.96 8.35 -11.16
N GLY A 86 -12.28 8.23 -11.06
CA GLY A 86 -12.97 6.96 -11.01
C GLY A 86 -14.34 7.04 -11.62
N PHE A 87 -14.92 5.86 -11.82
CA PHE A 87 -16.28 5.68 -12.31
C PHE A 87 -16.97 4.60 -11.49
N GLY A 88 -18.21 4.86 -11.08
CA GLY A 88 -18.97 3.91 -10.29
C GLY A 88 -20.30 4.47 -9.81
N ALA A 89 -21.07 3.62 -9.15
CA ALA A 89 -22.25 4.06 -8.39
C ALA A 89 -21.77 4.66 -7.06
N GLU A 90 -21.06 5.78 -7.16
CA GLU A 90 -20.58 6.57 -6.03
C GLU A 90 -21.45 7.81 -5.87
N MET A 91 -21.63 8.29 -4.64
CA MET A 91 -22.27 9.58 -4.40
C MET A 91 -21.73 10.19 -3.12
N GLY A 92 -21.32 11.45 -3.22
CA GLY A 92 -21.09 12.32 -2.09
C GLY A 92 -19.76 13.04 -2.16
N ALA A 93 -19.36 13.59 -1.01
CA ALA A 93 -18.11 14.29 -0.84
C ALA A 93 -17.53 13.99 0.54
N GLN A 94 -16.24 13.71 0.58
CA GLN A 94 -15.51 13.47 1.83
C GLN A 94 -14.09 14.04 1.77
N LEU A 95 -13.62 14.48 2.92
CA LEU A 95 -12.21 14.74 3.18
C LEU A 95 -11.63 13.51 3.89
N ILE A 96 -10.50 13.04 3.42
CA ILE A 96 -9.81 11.85 3.95
C ILE A 96 -8.39 12.25 4.32
N GLU A 97 -8.03 11.98 5.57
CA GLU A 97 -6.68 12.11 6.10
C GLU A 97 -6.05 10.71 6.10
N PHE A 98 -4.91 10.56 5.46
CA PHE A 98 -4.15 9.31 5.39
C PHE A 98 -2.82 9.45 6.11
N MET A 99 -2.43 8.40 6.82
CA MET A 99 -1.07 8.18 7.28
C MET A 99 -0.59 6.82 6.77
N VAL A 100 0.49 6.83 5.98
CA VAL A 100 1.13 5.66 5.40
C VAL A 100 2.46 5.45 6.13
N ILE A 101 2.59 4.28 6.76
CA ILE A 101 3.80 3.85 7.44
C ILE A 101 4.65 3.08 6.42
N LEU A 102 5.84 3.62 6.12
CA LEU A 102 6.82 3.04 5.21
C LEU A 102 7.81 2.22 6.03
N ASN A 103 7.80 0.90 5.89
CA ASN A 103 8.61 0.00 6.74
C ASN A 103 9.93 -0.46 6.11
N SER A 104 10.25 -0.01 4.90
CA SER A 104 11.47 -0.40 4.18
C SER A 104 12.13 0.78 3.50
N ASP A 105 13.43 0.70 3.32
CA ASP A 105 14.19 1.71 2.58
C ASP A 105 13.75 1.79 1.11
N LEU A 106 13.28 0.68 0.53
CA LEU A 106 12.68 0.65 -0.80
C LEU A 106 11.40 1.49 -0.86
N ALA A 107 10.52 1.38 0.15
CA ALA A 107 9.31 2.19 0.22
C ALA A 107 9.62 3.68 0.28
N VAL A 108 10.63 4.08 1.07
CA VAL A 108 11.08 5.48 1.17
C VAL A 108 11.70 5.95 -0.15
N LYS A 109 12.56 5.12 -0.78
CA LYS A 109 13.19 5.42 -2.07
C LYS A 109 12.16 5.66 -3.18
N SER A 110 11.00 5.00 -3.14
CA SER A 110 9.89 5.29 -4.06
C SER A 110 9.45 6.75 -4.03
N PHE A 111 9.55 7.42 -2.87
CA PHE A 111 9.22 8.84 -2.70
C PHE A 111 10.38 9.80 -3.02
N MET A 112 11.59 9.28 -3.24
CA MET A 112 12.76 10.08 -3.62
C MET A 112 12.81 10.35 -5.13
N GLN A 113 12.08 9.57 -5.93
CA GLN A 113 12.08 9.71 -7.39
C GLN A 113 11.40 11.01 -7.84
N LYS A 114 11.88 11.60 -8.95
CA LYS A 114 11.21 12.75 -9.57
C LYS A 114 9.99 12.25 -10.38
N GLY A 115 8.86 12.95 -10.25
CA GLY A 115 7.65 12.66 -11.04
C GLY A 115 6.63 11.79 -10.30
N GLN A 116 5.98 10.89 -11.05
CA GLN A 116 4.93 10.00 -10.53
C GLN A 116 5.57 8.89 -9.69
N LEU A 117 5.33 8.94 -8.38
CA LEU A 117 5.85 8.02 -7.36
C LEU A 117 5.08 6.70 -7.34
N SER A 118 3.81 6.72 -7.78
CA SER A 118 2.99 5.53 -7.97
C SER A 118 1.88 5.82 -8.98
N ALA A 119 1.63 4.89 -9.89
CA ALA A 119 0.42 4.77 -10.69
C ALA A 119 -0.44 3.63 -10.11
N GLY A 120 -1.76 3.79 -10.13
CA GLY A 120 -2.68 2.74 -9.66
C GLY A 120 -2.77 2.56 -8.14
N ALA A 121 -2.06 3.35 -7.33
CA ALA A 121 -2.20 3.29 -5.87
C ALA A 121 -3.60 3.74 -5.45
N ASN A 122 -4.44 2.79 -5.08
CA ASN A 122 -5.79 3.03 -4.60
C ASN A 122 -5.80 3.06 -3.08
N LEU A 123 -5.64 4.27 -2.52
CA LEU A 123 -5.95 4.54 -1.12
C LEU A 123 -7.47 4.40 -0.93
N GLU A 124 -7.93 3.18 -0.67
CA GLU A 124 -9.34 2.90 -0.37
C GLU A 124 -9.61 2.91 1.13
N PHE A 125 -10.82 3.35 1.46
CA PHE A 125 -11.29 3.49 2.82
C PHE A 125 -12.24 2.33 3.15
N ALA A 126 -12.06 1.69 4.30
CA ALA A 126 -12.98 0.68 4.82
C ALA A 126 -14.10 1.36 5.64
N ALA A 127 -15.36 1.01 5.39
CA ALA A 127 -16.57 1.62 5.96
C ALA A 127 -16.45 2.10 7.44
N GLY A 128 -16.83 3.37 7.70
CA GLY A 128 -16.73 4.04 9.02
C GLY A 128 -16.18 5.48 8.89
N PRO A 129 -15.85 6.20 9.99
CA PRO A 129 -15.00 7.40 9.95
C PRO A 129 -13.50 7.08 10.11
N TYR A 130 -13.17 5.87 10.57
CA TYR A 130 -11.80 5.36 10.68
C TYR A 130 -11.67 4.10 9.86
N GLY A 131 -10.64 4.04 9.02
CA GLY A 131 -10.41 2.95 8.10
C GLY A 131 -8.95 2.50 8.15
N ARG A 132 -8.75 1.18 8.12
CA ARG A 132 -7.46 0.55 7.87
C ARG A 132 -7.44 0.07 6.42
N ALA A 133 -6.33 0.27 5.73
CA ALA A 133 -6.02 -0.39 4.47
C ALA A 133 -4.62 -1.00 4.62
N ALA A 134 -4.55 -2.30 4.87
CA ALA A 134 -3.29 -3.03 5.01
C ALA A 134 -3.18 -4.09 3.92
N GLY A 135 -2.94 -3.68 2.68
CA GLY A 135 -2.70 -4.63 1.58
C GLY A 135 -3.01 -4.00 0.23
N ALA A 136 -2.00 -4.02 -0.66
CA ALA A 136 -2.05 -3.59 -2.06
C ALA A 136 -2.11 -2.07 -2.37
N ASN A 137 -1.73 -1.20 -1.43
CA ASN A 137 -0.94 -0.01 -1.83
C ASN A 137 0.51 -0.45 -2.01
N ALA A 138 0.74 -1.40 -2.92
CA ALA A 138 2.06 -1.53 -3.49
C ALA A 138 2.34 -0.17 -4.12
N ASN A 139 3.13 0.67 -3.44
CA ASN A 139 3.89 1.67 -4.17
C ASN A 139 4.76 0.86 -5.11
N PHE A 140 4.25 0.55 -6.29
CA PHE A 140 5.04 0.10 -7.42
C PHE A 140 5.96 1.26 -7.76
N SER A 141 7.06 1.40 -7.02
CA SER A 141 8.23 1.97 -7.67
C SER A 141 8.75 0.92 -8.63
N ALA A 142 9.45 1.37 -9.66
CA ALA A 142 10.17 0.52 -10.60
C ALA A 142 11.16 -0.48 -9.94
N SER A 143 11.28 -0.49 -8.61
CA SER A 143 12.25 -1.26 -7.82
C SER A 143 11.65 -2.31 -6.87
N GLY A 144 10.31 -2.46 -6.74
CA GLY A 144 9.74 -3.58 -5.96
C GLY A 144 8.42 -3.30 -5.24
N VAL A 145 7.85 -4.34 -4.62
CA VAL A 145 6.68 -4.22 -3.72
C VAL A 145 7.21 -4.14 -2.29
N ALA A 146 6.99 -3.00 -1.64
CA ALA A 146 7.23 -2.86 -0.21
C ALA A 146 5.88 -2.81 0.53
N PRO A 147 5.65 -3.66 1.54
CA PRO A 147 4.41 -3.66 2.30
C PRO A 147 4.32 -2.40 3.17
N ASN A 148 3.37 -1.51 2.89
CA ASN A 148 3.13 -0.31 3.69
C ASN A 148 1.83 -0.48 4.47
N TYR A 149 1.74 0.12 5.67
CA TYR A 149 0.49 0.17 6.43
C TYR A 149 -0.19 1.51 6.22
N THR A 150 -1.41 1.52 5.69
CA THR A 150 -2.17 2.76 5.50
C THR A 150 -3.30 2.83 6.53
N TYR A 151 -3.34 3.94 7.24
CA TYR A 151 -4.40 4.29 8.16
C TYR A 151 -5.08 5.55 7.67
N SER A 152 -6.38 5.65 7.90
CA SER A 152 -7.16 6.77 7.39
C SER A 152 -8.27 7.18 8.34
N HIS A 153 -8.56 8.47 8.31
CA HIS A 153 -9.67 9.10 9.00
C HIS A 153 -10.44 9.95 7.99
N SER A 154 -11.74 9.69 7.85
CA SER A 154 -12.60 10.38 6.89
C SER A 154 -13.64 11.23 7.61
N LYS A 155 -13.91 12.41 7.04
CA LYS A 155 -14.98 13.32 7.44
C LYS A 155 -15.83 13.63 6.21
N GLY A 156 -17.11 13.30 6.27
CA GLY A 156 -18.07 13.55 5.19
C GLY A 156 -19.01 12.37 4.97
N LEU A 157 -19.86 12.50 3.96
CA LEU A 157 -20.78 11.45 3.53
C LEU A 157 -20.41 11.04 2.11
N PHE A 158 -19.87 9.84 1.99
CA PHE A 158 -19.52 9.23 0.71
C PHE A 158 -19.90 7.76 0.77
N GLY A 159 -20.76 7.32 -0.15
CA GLY A 159 -21.20 5.94 -0.25
C GLY A 159 -21.16 5.47 -1.69
N GLY A 160 -20.75 4.23 -1.91
CA GLY A 160 -20.79 3.64 -3.24
C GLY A 160 -19.75 2.56 -3.50
N VAL A 161 -19.87 1.98 -4.68
CA VAL A 161 -18.92 1.01 -5.23
C VAL A 161 -18.48 1.52 -6.60
N GLY A 162 -17.17 1.63 -6.79
CA GLY A 162 -16.61 2.15 -8.02
C GLY A 162 -15.15 1.76 -8.20
N LEU A 163 -14.70 1.81 -9.44
CA LEU A 163 -13.29 1.64 -9.79
C LEU A 163 -12.63 3.02 -9.81
N GLN A 164 -11.52 3.15 -9.10
CA GLN A 164 -10.73 4.38 -9.06
C GLN A 164 -9.32 4.09 -9.56
N GLY A 165 -8.73 5.07 -10.24
CA GLY A 165 -7.30 5.14 -10.49
C GLY A 165 -6.73 6.41 -9.86
N SER A 166 -5.56 6.31 -9.25
CA SER A 166 -4.83 7.48 -8.76
C SER A 166 -3.34 7.37 -8.95
N GLY A 167 -2.70 8.54 -9.00
CA GLY A 167 -1.27 8.66 -8.85
C GLY A 167 -0.90 9.43 -7.59
N ILE A 168 0.28 9.12 -7.05
CA ILE A 168 0.98 9.96 -6.07
C ILE A 168 2.22 10.51 -6.77
N MET A 169 2.53 11.79 -6.57
CA MET A 169 3.66 12.47 -7.19
C MET A 169 4.37 13.40 -6.20
N ALA A 170 5.67 13.60 -6.39
CA ALA A 170 6.40 14.64 -5.66
C ALA A 170 5.98 16.03 -6.15
N ARG A 171 5.78 16.98 -5.23
CA ARG A 171 5.43 18.37 -5.54
C ARG A 171 6.67 19.26 -5.55
N SER A 172 7.46 19.14 -6.61
CA SER A 172 8.69 19.92 -6.79
C SER A 172 8.44 21.43 -6.80
N ASP A 173 7.26 21.87 -7.25
CA ASP A 173 6.79 23.26 -7.18
C ASP A 173 6.72 23.77 -5.73
N ILE A 174 6.08 22.99 -4.85
CA ILE A 174 5.96 23.33 -3.42
C ILE A 174 7.31 23.24 -2.73
N ASN A 175 8.09 22.17 -2.99
CA ASN A 175 9.42 22.01 -2.43
C ASN A 175 10.31 23.21 -2.78
N LYS A 176 10.37 23.59 -4.07
CA LYS A 176 11.15 24.75 -4.52
C LYS A 176 10.73 26.04 -3.83
N LYS A 177 9.41 26.28 -3.75
CA LYS A 177 8.86 27.49 -3.12
C LYS A 177 9.21 27.56 -1.63
N PHE A 178 9.10 26.44 -0.92
CA PHE A 178 9.34 26.38 0.52
C PHE A 178 10.83 26.49 0.88
N TYR A 179 11.70 25.76 0.16
CA TYR A 179 13.14 25.74 0.43
C TYR A 179 13.91 26.88 -0.25
N GLY A 180 13.24 27.71 -1.07
CA GLY A 180 13.84 28.86 -1.74
C GLY A 180 14.85 28.52 -2.85
N ARG A 181 15.02 27.24 -3.18
CA ARG A 181 15.91 26.76 -4.24
C ARG A 181 15.36 25.51 -4.91
N ASP A 182 15.83 25.20 -6.11
CA ASP A 182 15.59 23.89 -6.70
C ASP A 182 16.21 22.80 -5.80
N ILE A 183 15.37 21.86 -5.38
CA ILE A 183 15.74 20.80 -4.44
C ILE A 183 14.98 19.52 -4.78
N SER A 184 15.68 18.40 -4.77
CA SER A 184 15.08 17.09 -5.05
C SER A 184 14.49 16.45 -3.79
N PRO A 185 13.44 15.60 -3.93
CA PRO A 185 12.97 14.76 -2.83
C PRO A 185 14.08 13.88 -2.23
N THR A 186 15.03 13.42 -3.05
CA THR A 186 16.22 12.70 -2.57
C THR A 186 17.01 13.54 -1.59
N GLU A 187 17.43 14.76 -1.94
CA GLU A 187 18.19 15.64 -1.03
C GLU A 187 17.45 15.86 0.30
N ILE A 188 16.14 16.09 0.23
CA ILE A 188 15.29 16.30 1.41
C ILE A 188 15.28 15.03 2.29
N LEU A 189 14.94 13.89 1.71
CA LEU A 189 14.73 12.63 2.43
C LEU A 189 16.03 11.91 2.80
N THR A 190 17.18 12.32 2.30
CA THR A 190 18.50 11.85 2.77
C THR A 190 19.12 12.78 3.81
N GLY A 191 18.44 13.86 4.19
CA GLY A 191 18.91 14.78 5.23
C GLY A 191 19.95 15.79 4.76
N ALA A 192 19.99 16.12 3.47
CA ALA A 192 20.88 17.17 2.95
C ALA A 192 20.40 18.60 3.30
N VAL A 193 19.23 18.72 3.91
CA VAL A 193 18.68 19.96 4.47
C VAL A 193 18.21 19.72 5.89
N ASP A 194 18.38 20.75 6.72
CA ASP A 194 17.95 20.70 8.11
C ASP A 194 16.42 20.72 8.25
N GLN A 195 15.96 20.23 9.40
CA GLN A 195 14.56 20.29 9.79
C GLN A 195 14.10 21.76 9.88
N PRO A 196 13.08 22.18 9.10
CA PRO A 196 12.60 23.55 9.14
C PRO A 196 11.80 23.81 10.42
N ALA A 197 11.88 25.04 10.95
CA ALA A 197 11.11 25.44 12.13
C ALA A 197 9.58 25.28 11.93
N ALA A 198 9.09 25.39 10.69
CA ALA A 198 7.69 25.16 10.35
C ALA A 198 7.21 23.72 10.65
N ALA A 199 8.12 22.74 10.77
CA ALA A 199 7.80 21.35 11.04
C ALA A 199 8.03 20.92 12.51
N SER A 200 8.42 21.83 13.40
CA SER A 200 8.71 21.51 14.81
C SER A 200 7.55 20.79 15.50
N GLN A 201 6.32 21.29 15.34
CA GLN A 201 5.12 20.73 15.96
C GLN A 201 4.85 19.29 15.52
N LEU A 202 5.10 18.97 14.24
CA LEU A 202 4.99 17.60 13.74
C LEU A 202 6.02 16.68 14.41
N TYR A 203 7.27 17.13 14.56
CA TYR A 203 8.31 16.35 15.23
C TYR A 203 8.02 16.15 16.71
N ASP A 204 7.54 17.18 17.41
CA ASP A 204 7.14 17.09 18.82
C ASP A 204 5.97 16.11 18.99
N ALA A 205 4.99 16.14 18.09
CA ALA A 205 3.88 15.19 18.09
C ALA A 205 4.37 13.74 17.85
N LEU A 206 5.28 13.53 16.88
CA LEU A 206 5.90 12.21 16.65
C LEU A 206 6.69 11.72 17.86
N GLN A 207 7.47 12.60 18.49
CA GLN A 207 8.26 12.25 19.68
C GLN A 207 7.34 11.85 20.84
N ARG A 208 6.22 12.55 21.07
CA ARG A 208 5.21 12.17 22.06
C ARG A 208 4.66 10.77 21.79
N VAL A 209 4.30 10.47 20.54
CA VAL A 209 3.76 9.15 20.19
C VAL A 209 4.82 8.05 20.36
N VAL A 210 6.03 8.24 19.82
CA VAL A 210 7.13 7.26 19.86
C VAL A 210 7.70 7.06 21.28
N SER A 211 7.46 7.98 22.23
CA SER A 211 7.84 7.80 23.64
C SER A 211 7.14 6.62 24.33
N ILE A 212 6.03 6.14 23.74
CA ILE A 212 5.32 4.95 24.20
C ILE A 212 6.18 3.71 23.85
N PRO A 213 6.56 2.85 24.81
CA PRO A 213 7.43 1.71 24.54
C PRO A 213 6.79 0.67 23.60
N PRO A 214 7.58 0.00 22.75
CA PRO A 214 7.08 -1.06 21.89
C PRO A 214 6.62 -2.27 22.71
N SER A 215 5.59 -2.97 22.23
CA SER A 215 5.01 -4.15 22.90
C SER A 215 5.78 -5.44 22.59
N GLY A 216 6.76 -5.40 21.68
CA GLY A 216 7.65 -6.53 21.39
C GLY A 216 7.04 -7.66 20.54
N ASN A 217 5.79 -7.50 20.10
CA ASN A 217 5.02 -8.51 19.36
C ASN A 217 4.83 -8.16 17.88
N VAL A 218 5.80 -7.47 17.28
CA VAL A 218 5.61 -6.86 15.96
C VAL A 218 5.35 -7.89 14.87
N GLN A 219 5.94 -9.08 14.97
CA GLN A 219 5.78 -10.14 13.96
C GLN A 219 4.35 -10.72 13.95
N ASN A 220 3.77 -10.98 15.12
CA ASN A 220 2.36 -11.37 15.27
C ASN A 220 1.42 -10.26 14.80
N LEU A 221 1.78 -9.01 15.09
CA LEU A 221 1.02 -7.84 14.67
C LEU A 221 1.02 -7.68 13.14
N ARG A 222 2.18 -7.85 12.49
CA ARG A 222 2.30 -7.84 11.02
C ARG A 222 1.39 -8.91 10.41
N GLN A 223 1.40 -10.13 10.94
CA GLN A 223 0.53 -11.21 10.45
C GLN A 223 -0.96 -10.89 10.65
N LYS A 224 -1.35 -10.37 11.83
CA LYS A 224 -2.73 -10.00 12.15
C LYS A 224 -3.24 -8.79 11.36
N LEU A 225 -2.38 -7.83 11.03
CA LEU A 225 -2.76 -6.66 10.23
C LEU A 225 -2.85 -6.98 8.74
N MET A 226 -2.04 -7.92 8.24
CA MET A 226 -2.08 -8.35 6.85
C MET A 226 -3.24 -9.33 6.58
N SER A 227 -3.71 -10.09 7.57
CA SER A 227 -4.69 -11.16 7.36
C SER A 227 -6.05 -10.73 6.79
N PRO A 228 -6.75 -9.67 7.28
CA PRO A 228 -8.11 -9.33 6.83
C PRO A 228 -8.16 -8.74 5.41
N PHE A 229 -7.00 -8.34 4.89
CA PHE A 229 -6.84 -7.65 3.60
C PHE A 229 -6.14 -8.52 2.57
N ALA A 230 -5.28 -9.44 2.99
CA ALA A 230 -4.78 -10.51 2.12
C ALA A 230 -5.92 -11.41 1.60
N ASP A 231 -7.12 -11.35 2.21
CA ASP A 231 -8.31 -12.06 1.75
C ASP A 231 -9.21 -11.22 0.81
N ARG A 232 -8.91 -9.94 0.58
CA ARG A 232 -9.63 -9.11 -0.40
C ARG A 232 -9.03 -9.26 -1.79
N MET A 233 -9.89 -9.52 -2.77
CA MET A 233 -9.49 -9.66 -4.17
C MET A 233 -8.80 -8.38 -4.69
N PRO A 234 -7.56 -8.46 -5.19
CA PRO A 234 -6.82 -7.30 -5.66
C PRO A 234 -7.47 -6.70 -6.91
N ALA A 235 -7.39 -5.38 -7.10
CA ALA A 235 -7.90 -4.69 -8.29
C ALA A 235 -7.18 -5.13 -9.58
N ALA A 236 -7.85 -5.02 -10.74
CA ALA A 236 -7.20 -5.29 -12.02
C ALA A 236 -6.14 -4.21 -12.31
N ALA A 237 -5.00 -4.63 -12.84
CA ALA A 237 -3.97 -3.72 -13.31
C ALA A 237 -4.48 -2.92 -14.51
N VAL A 238 -4.13 -1.64 -14.57
CA VAL A 238 -4.56 -0.71 -15.62
C VAL A 238 -3.38 0.12 -16.12
N GLY A 239 -3.39 0.46 -17.41
CA GLY A 239 -2.35 1.33 -18.00
C GLY A 239 -0.93 0.73 -17.91
N PRO A 240 0.10 1.54 -17.55
CA PRO A 240 1.49 1.09 -17.45
C PRO A 240 1.71 -0.08 -16.47
N ASP A 241 0.83 -0.24 -15.48
CA ASP A 241 0.96 -1.26 -14.42
C ASP A 241 0.78 -2.69 -14.95
N VAL A 242 0.07 -2.85 -16.06
CA VAL A 242 -0.17 -4.18 -16.67
C VAL A 242 1.15 -4.84 -17.03
N GLN A 243 2.07 -4.09 -17.65
CA GLN A 243 3.39 -4.62 -18.05
C GLN A 243 4.25 -4.96 -16.83
N VAL A 244 4.20 -4.13 -15.79
CA VAL A 244 4.98 -4.37 -14.55
C VAL A 244 4.53 -5.64 -13.84
N VAL A 245 3.22 -5.85 -13.72
CA VAL A 245 2.65 -7.07 -13.12
C VAL A 245 2.96 -8.28 -14.01
N TYR A 246 2.84 -8.13 -15.32
CA TYR A 246 3.15 -9.18 -16.28
C TYR A 246 4.61 -9.66 -16.15
N ASP A 247 5.58 -8.74 -16.17
CA ASP A 247 7.00 -9.06 -16.01
C ASP A 247 7.34 -9.71 -14.66
N ARG A 248 6.60 -9.37 -13.60
CA ARG A 248 6.74 -10.01 -12.30
C ARG A 248 6.24 -11.45 -12.33
N VAL A 249 5.04 -11.67 -12.87
CA VAL A 249 4.46 -13.01 -13.02
C VAL A 249 5.41 -13.90 -13.82
N LEU A 250 5.91 -13.41 -14.96
CA LEU A 250 6.83 -14.19 -15.78
C LEU A 250 8.12 -14.55 -15.04
N ARG A 251 8.70 -13.62 -14.27
CA ARG A 251 9.90 -13.90 -13.45
C ARG A 251 9.65 -14.95 -12.37
N LEU A 252 8.48 -14.89 -11.70
CA LEU A 252 8.10 -15.90 -10.71
C LEU A 252 7.97 -17.28 -11.38
N ILE A 253 7.25 -17.36 -12.50
CA ILE A 253 7.10 -18.61 -13.26
C ILE A 253 8.46 -19.13 -13.77
N GLU A 254 9.31 -18.25 -14.29
CA GLU A 254 10.65 -18.63 -14.75
C GLU A 254 11.50 -19.20 -13.61
N SER A 255 11.39 -18.63 -12.41
CA SER A 255 12.09 -19.14 -11.22
C SER A 255 11.58 -20.52 -10.76
N ILE A 256 10.31 -20.83 -11.02
CA ILE A 256 9.65 -22.07 -10.59
C ILE A 256 9.82 -23.18 -11.64
N SER A 257 9.68 -22.85 -12.93
CA SER A 257 9.51 -23.82 -14.02
C SER A 257 10.40 -23.55 -15.24
N GLY A 258 11.29 -22.57 -15.16
CA GLY A 258 12.19 -22.19 -16.26
C GLY A 258 11.48 -21.58 -17.48
N PRO A 259 12.23 -21.31 -18.57
CA PRO A 259 11.70 -20.65 -19.77
C PRO A 259 10.56 -21.42 -20.46
N ALA A 260 10.63 -22.76 -20.48
CA ALA A 260 9.57 -23.57 -21.08
C ALA A 260 8.26 -23.48 -20.28
N GLY A 261 8.34 -23.42 -18.95
CA GLY A 261 7.16 -23.21 -18.10
C GLY A 261 6.53 -21.83 -18.30
N VAL A 262 7.33 -20.81 -18.59
CA VAL A 262 6.83 -19.47 -18.95
C VAL A 262 5.97 -19.51 -20.21
N ASP A 263 6.39 -20.22 -21.25
CA ASP A 263 5.64 -20.29 -22.50
C ASP A 263 4.34 -21.10 -22.36
N GLU A 264 4.37 -22.20 -21.61
CA GLU A 264 3.18 -22.98 -21.27
C GLU A 264 2.18 -22.15 -20.44
N PHE A 265 2.68 -21.40 -19.46
CA PHE A 265 1.87 -20.51 -18.64
C PHE A 265 1.22 -19.41 -19.48
N LYS A 266 1.98 -18.75 -20.36
CA LYS A 266 1.44 -17.74 -21.29
C LYS A 266 0.33 -18.32 -22.18
N SER A 267 0.53 -19.53 -22.71
CA SER A 267 -0.48 -20.20 -23.53
C SER A 267 -1.76 -20.46 -22.72
N SER A 268 -1.61 -21.00 -21.50
CA SER A 268 -2.74 -21.29 -20.62
C SER A 268 -3.51 -20.02 -20.23
N CYS A 269 -2.81 -18.93 -19.89
CA CYS A 269 -3.42 -17.63 -19.63
C CYS A 269 -4.13 -17.05 -20.85
N LYS A 270 -3.56 -17.21 -22.05
CA LYS A 270 -4.17 -16.76 -23.30
C LYS A 270 -5.46 -17.51 -23.59
N ASP A 271 -5.45 -18.83 -23.49
CA ASP A 271 -6.64 -19.66 -23.73
C ASP A 271 -7.72 -19.38 -22.69
N TYR A 272 -7.33 -19.21 -21.42
CA TYR A 272 -8.25 -18.79 -20.37
C TYR A 272 -8.84 -17.42 -20.65
N GLY A 273 -8.02 -16.41 -20.97
CA GLY A 273 -8.48 -15.06 -21.32
C GLY A 273 -9.44 -15.03 -22.52
N GLN A 274 -9.22 -15.89 -23.52
CA GLN A 274 -10.03 -15.98 -24.75
C GLN A 274 -11.24 -16.92 -24.65
N ASN A 275 -11.62 -17.39 -23.46
CA ASN A 275 -12.72 -18.34 -23.24
C ASN A 275 -12.54 -19.68 -23.98
N ARG A 276 -11.29 -20.07 -24.28
CA ARG A 276 -10.94 -21.38 -24.85
C ARG A 276 -10.69 -22.44 -23.76
N CYS A 277 -10.57 -22.01 -22.52
CA CYS A 277 -10.39 -22.81 -21.33
C CYS A 277 -11.44 -22.41 -20.29
N THR A 278 -12.05 -23.39 -19.63
CA THR A 278 -13.01 -23.17 -18.53
C THR A 278 -12.30 -22.78 -17.24
N ASP A 279 -13.07 -22.23 -16.30
CA ASP A 279 -12.58 -21.86 -14.96
C ASP A 279 -11.97 -23.08 -14.25
N GLU A 280 -12.63 -24.23 -14.28
CA GLU A 280 -12.17 -25.47 -13.66
C GLU A 280 -10.90 -26.01 -14.30
N GLN A 281 -10.79 -25.91 -15.63
CA GLN A 281 -9.58 -26.36 -16.34
C GLN A 281 -8.38 -25.48 -16.02
N PHE A 282 -8.56 -24.16 -15.91
CA PHE A 282 -7.46 -23.25 -15.59
C PHE A 282 -7.07 -23.36 -14.11
N VAL A 283 -8.03 -23.49 -13.19
CA VAL A 283 -7.75 -23.78 -11.77
C VAL A 283 -7.03 -25.12 -11.63
N GLY A 284 -7.48 -26.17 -12.33
CA GLY A 284 -6.81 -27.47 -12.33
C GLY A 284 -5.39 -27.41 -12.90
N TYR A 285 -5.12 -26.55 -13.88
CA TYR A 285 -3.75 -26.29 -14.32
C TYR A 285 -2.90 -25.68 -13.19
N LEU A 286 -3.42 -24.67 -12.48
CA LEU A 286 -2.71 -24.04 -11.36
C LEU A 286 -2.43 -25.03 -10.23
N GLU A 287 -3.43 -25.84 -9.84
CA GLU A 287 -3.33 -26.85 -8.79
C GLU A 287 -2.26 -27.91 -9.08
N ASN A 288 -2.14 -28.33 -10.34
CA ASN A 288 -1.20 -29.38 -10.73
C ASN A 288 0.22 -28.85 -10.94
N LYS A 289 0.38 -27.56 -11.30
CA LYS A 289 1.67 -26.98 -11.68
C LYS A 289 2.39 -26.30 -10.53
N PHE A 290 1.66 -25.77 -9.55
CA PHE A 290 2.24 -24.97 -8.47
C PHE A 290 1.96 -25.60 -7.11
N THR A 291 2.94 -25.53 -6.20
CA THR A 291 2.73 -25.91 -4.80
C THR A 291 1.82 -24.91 -4.10
N ALA A 292 1.32 -25.24 -2.90
CA ALA A 292 0.50 -24.31 -2.12
C ALA A 292 1.24 -22.99 -1.83
N GLU A 293 2.53 -23.05 -1.43
CA GLU A 293 3.34 -21.86 -1.19
C GLU A 293 3.51 -20.99 -2.46
N GLN A 294 3.80 -21.62 -3.60
CA GLN A 294 3.92 -20.94 -4.88
C GLN A 294 2.60 -20.33 -5.35
N THR A 295 1.48 -21.03 -5.12
CA THR A 295 0.13 -20.56 -5.42
C THR A 295 -0.20 -19.32 -4.60
N LEU A 296 0.17 -19.29 -3.32
CA LEU A 296 -0.06 -18.15 -2.44
C LEU A 296 0.74 -16.90 -2.84
N GLU A 297 1.86 -17.07 -3.53
CA GLU A 297 2.66 -15.97 -4.09
C GLU A 297 2.19 -15.54 -5.49
N LEU A 298 1.87 -16.50 -6.35
CA LEU A 298 1.58 -16.28 -7.77
C LEU A 298 0.16 -15.79 -8.04
N VAL A 299 -0.86 -16.44 -7.46
CA VAL A 299 -2.27 -16.24 -7.82
C VAL A 299 -2.75 -14.80 -7.61
N PRO A 300 -2.34 -14.05 -6.55
CA PRO A 300 -2.68 -12.65 -6.42
C PRO A 300 -2.22 -11.78 -7.60
N GLU A 301 -1.04 -12.05 -8.17
CA GLU A 301 -0.53 -11.30 -9.32
C GLU A 301 -1.25 -11.70 -10.62
N VAL A 302 -1.56 -12.98 -10.80
CA VAL A 302 -2.37 -13.46 -11.95
C VAL A 302 -3.78 -12.86 -11.92
N THR A 303 -4.38 -12.75 -10.73
CA THR A 303 -5.70 -12.14 -10.53
C THR A 303 -5.73 -10.66 -10.95
N LYS A 304 -4.61 -9.92 -10.80
CA LYS A 304 -4.50 -8.52 -11.25
C LYS A 304 -4.44 -8.41 -12.78
N LEU A 305 -3.92 -9.40 -13.49
CA LEU A 305 -3.79 -9.37 -14.96
C LEU A 305 -5.11 -9.67 -15.69
N LEU A 306 -6.03 -10.35 -15.03
CA LEU A 306 -7.36 -10.61 -15.57
C LEU A 306 -8.18 -9.32 -15.56
N GLN A 307 -8.87 -9.03 -16.67
CA GLN A 307 -9.79 -7.89 -16.76
C GLN A 307 -11.25 -8.30 -16.45
N ASP A 308 -11.59 -9.57 -16.69
CA ASP A 308 -12.93 -10.10 -16.45
C ASP A 308 -13.19 -10.30 -14.95
N ALA A 309 -14.27 -9.71 -14.44
CA ALA A 309 -14.60 -9.74 -13.01
C ALA A 309 -15.00 -11.13 -12.49
N ASN A 310 -15.66 -11.95 -13.30
CA ASN A 310 -16.11 -13.29 -12.89
C ASN A 310 -14.93 -14.25 -12.80
N LYS A 311 -14.03 -14.22 -13.80
CA LYS A 311 -12.80 -15.02 -13.80
C LYS A 311 -11.87 -14.65 -12.64
N ARG A 312 -11.73 -13.35 -12.37
CA ARG A 312 -10.98 -12.86 -11.21
C ARG A 312 -11.54 -13.43 -9.91
N LYS A 313 -12.87 -13.39 -9.75
CA LYS A 313 -13.54 -13.93 -8.58
C LYS A 313 -13.29 -15.43 -8.44
N CYS A 314 -13.43 -16.20 -9.52
CA CYS A 314 -13.17 -17.65 -9.50
C CYS A 314 -11.74 -17.96 -9.03
N ILE A 315 -10.74 -17.30 -9.62
CA ILE A 315 -9.33 -17.51 -9.28
C ILE A 315 -9.02 -17.04 -7.86
N TRP A 316 -9.70 -16.00 -7.39
CA TRP A 316 -9.56 -15.53 -6.01
C TRP A 316 -10.20 -16.50 -5.00
N ASP A 317 -11.37 -17.06 -5.30
CA ASP A 317 -12.01 -18.06 -4.45
C ASP A 317 -11.13 -19.32 -4.31
N TYR A 318 -10.45 -19.72 -5.39
CA TYR A 318 -9.42 -20.77 -5.37
C TYR A 318 -8.25 -20.40 -4.44
N TYR A 319 -7.70 -19.18 -4.55
CA TYR A 319 -6.63 -18.71 -3.66
C TYR A 319 -7.04 -18.79 -2.17
N LEU A 320 -8.24 -18.34 -1.83
CA LEU A 320 -8.74 -18.36 -0.45
C LEU A 320 -8.86 -19.79 0.09
N LYS A 321 -9.30 -20.74 -0.76
CA LYS A 321 -9.37 -22.16 -0.40
C LYS A 321 -7.98 -22.72 -0.07
N VAL A 322 -7.00 -22.52 -0.96
CA VAL A 322 -5.61 -22.99 -0.74
C VAL A 322 -5.02 -22.36 0.53
N LYS A 323 -5.29 -21.08 0.76
CA LYS A 323 -4.83 -20.37 1.97
C LYS A 323 -5.41 -20.96 3.26
N ALA A 324 -6.71 -21.25 3.26
CA ALA A 324 -7.39 -21.84 4.42
C ALA A 324 -6.86 -23.25 4.73
N GLU A 325 -6.65 -24.08 3.71
CA GLU A 325 -6.13 -25.44 3.83
C GLU A 325 -4.66 -25.44 4.31
N HIS A 326 -3.84 -24.55 3.76
CA HIS A 326 -2.43 -24.45 4.14
C HIS A 326 -2.23 -23.82 5.54
N GLY A 327 -3.09 -22.87 5.93
CA GLY A 327 -3.06 -22.26 7.27
C GLY A 327 -3.57 -23.16 8.41
N SER A 328 -4.29 -24.25 8.08
CA SER A 328 -4.87 -25.18 9.06
C SER A 328 -3.97 -26.40 9.36
N GLN A 329 -2.83 -26.55 8.69
CA GLN A 329 -1.89 -27.64 8.98
C GLN A 329 -1.03 -27.31 10.22
N PRO A 330 -1.03 -28.16 11.26
CA PRO A 330 -0.07 -28.04 12.36
C PRO A 330 1.34 -28.18 11.77
N ARG A 331 2.21 -27.20 12.03
CA ARG A 331 3.64 -27.30 11.74
C ARG A 331 4.18 -28.54 12.46
N ALA A 332 4.41 -29.63 11.74
CA ALA A 332 5.03 -30.81 12.30
C ALA A 332 6.45 -30.43 12.74
N THR A 333 6.65 -30.23 14.04
CA THR A 333 7.97 -30.15 14.65
C THR A 333 8.63 -31.53 14.49
N GLY A 334 9.46 -31.67 13.47
CA GLY A 334 10.39 -32.80 13.34
C GLY A 334 11.40 -32.74 14.48
N ASN A 335 11.02 -33.27 15.64
CA ASN A 335 11.89 -33.46 16.78
C ASN A 335 12.54 -34.84 16.63
N SER A 336 13.69 -34.90 15.97
CA SER A 336 14.56 -36.07 16.00
C SER A 336 15.78 -35.75 16.86
N SER A 337 15.62 -35.88 18.18
CA SER A 337 16.74 -36.04 19.10
C SER A 337 17.29 -37.46 18.97
N PRO A 338 18.61 -37.66 18.85
CA PRO A 338 19.18 -39.00 18.89
C PRO A 338 19.11 -39.56 20.31
N SER A 339 18.57 -40.77 20.44
CA SER A 339 18.55 -41.57 21.65
C SER A 339 19.98 -41.97 22.04
N LEU A 340 20.40 -41.62 23.26
CA LEU A 340 21.54 -42.24 23.94
C LEU A 340 21.03 -43.39 24.81
N PHE A 341 21.05 -44.59 24.23
CA PHE A 341 21.33 -45.87 24.89
C PHE A 341 21.96 -46.79 23.85
#